data_AF-A0A336N5I7-F1
#
_entry.id   AF-A0A336N5I7-F1
#
_cell.length_a   1.000
_cell.length_b   1.000
_cell.length_c   1.000
_cell.angle_alpha   90.00
_cell.angle_beta   90.00
_cell.angle_gamma   90.00
#
_symmetry.space_group_name_H-M   'P 1'
#
loop_
_entity.id
_entity.type
_entity.pdbx_description
1 polymer ?
#
loop_
_entity_poly.entity_id
_entity_poly.type
_entity_poly.pdbx_seq_one_letter_code
_entity_poly.pdbx_strand_id
1 'polypeptide(L)'
;MKIKSFLLISFVILVTIYFIRICTQNTSIDEHFAIISSSVITAVGWSISSYLNTRSFQRSEIIKNKDHITNLIDALFRELLELAEKRSTSIEDIDNFITTRVTIIEFKANQLEKIFKENCQFISNESLTELRSKPIDIFENSHSNYKELNQQLNQLKNSLYQDIEDNYNSWLKINNFI
;
A
#
# COMPACT_ATOMS: atom_id res chain seq x y z
N MET A 1 -9.21 -9.65 -13.10
CA MET A 1 -9.61 -10.99 -13.61
C MET A 1 -8.85 -12.04 -12.82
N LYS A 2 -9.54 -13.04 -12.23
CA LYS A 2 -8.85 -14.17 -11.58
C LYS A 2 -7.97 -14.86 -12.63
N ILE A 3 -6.71 -15.17 -12.33
CA ILE A 3 -5.74 -15.84 -13.24
C ILE A 3 -6.37 -17.01 -14.00
N LYS A 4 -7.24 -17.78 -13.33
CA LYS A 4 -8.00 -18.88 -13.93
C LYS A 4 -8.81 -18.46 -15.16
N SER A 5 -9.44 -17.29 -15.11
CA SER A 5 -10.25 -16.75 -16.20
C SER A 5 -9.39 -16.27 -17.38
N PHE A 6 -8.21 -15.70 -17.10
CA PHE A 6 -7.28 -15.27 -18.14
C PHE A 6 -6.65 -16.47 -18.86
N LEU A 7 -6.22 -17.49 -18.10
CA LEU A 7 -5.71 -18.74 -18.66
C LEU A 7 -6.77 -19.48 -19.48
N LEU A 8 -8.03 -19.47 -19.03
CA LEU A 8 -9.13 -20.12 -19.76
C LEU A 8 -9.45 -19.41 -21.07
N ILE A 9 -9.45 -18.07 -21.10
CA ILE A 9 -9.61 -17.31 -22.35
C ILE A 9 -8.43 -17.54 -23.30
N SER A 10 -7.20 -17.54 -22.77
CA SER A 10 -6.00 -17.81 -23.57
C SER A 10 -6.02 -19.23 -24.17
N PHE A 11 -6.49 -20.22 -23.41
CA PHE A 11 -6.68 -21.59 -23.88
C PHE A 11 -7.75 -21.69 -24.97
N VAL A 12 -8.90 -21.01 -24.81
CA VAL A 12 -9.97 -20.98 -25.82
C VAL A 12 -9.48 -20.34 -27.12
N ILE A 13 -8.71 -19.25 -27.05
CA ILE A 13 -8.13 -18.61 -28.24
C ILE A 13 -7.18 -19.57 -28.96
N LEU A 14 -6.32 -20.27 -28.21
CA LEU A 14 -5.40 -21.29 -28.76
C LEU A 14 -6.14 -22.43 -29.47
N VAL A 15 -7.21 -22.96 -28.88
CA VAL A 15 -8.02 -24.03 -29.48
C VAL A 15 -8.73 -23.56 -30.75
N THR A 16 -9.26 -22.33 -30.75
CA THR A 16 -9.93 -21.77 -31.94
C THR A 16 -8.95 -21.56 -33.09
N ILE A 17 -7.75 -21.05 -32.82
CA ILE A 17 -6.69 -20.89 -33.83
C ILE A 17 -6.24 -22.24 -34.38
N TYR A 18 -6.15 -23.27 -33.53
CA TYR A 18 -5.82 -24.64 -33.94
C TYR A 18 -6.86 -25.23 -34.89
N PHE A 19 -8.15 -25.06 -34.58
CA PHE A 19 -9.24 -25.58 -35.40
C PHE A 19 -9.30 -24.93 -36.79
N ILE A 20 -9.12 -23.61 -36.85
CA ILE A 20 -9.07 -22.87 -38.13
C ILE A 20 -7.85 -23.32 -38.97
N ARG A 21 -6.75 -23.69 -38.33
CA ARG A 21 -5.50 -24.03 -39.02
C ARG A 21 -5.45 -25.47 -39.55
N ILE A 22 -5.99 -26.44 -38.81
CA ILE A 22 -6.21 -27.81 -39.33
C ILE A 22 -7.04 -27.77 -40.61
N CYS A 23 -8.07 -26.91 -40.65
CA CYS A 23 -8.92 -26.77 -41.82
C CYS A 23 -8.23 -26.10 -43.02
N THR A 24 -7.08 -25.44 -42.85
CA THR A 24 -6.46 -24.59 -43.89
C THR A 24 -5.08 -25.06 -44.38
N GLN A 25 -4.35 -25.93 -43.69
CA GLN A 25 -2.99 -26.34 -44.11
C GLN A 25 -2.73 -27.85 -44.02
N ASN A 26 -2.32 -28.43 -45.15
CA ASN A 26 -1.89 -29.83 -45.30
C ASN A 26 -0.34 -29.95 -45.17
N THR A 27 0.23 -29.38 -44.11
CA THR A 27 1.69 -29.42 -43.81
C THR A 27 2.04 -30.54 -42.82
N SER A 28 3.31 -30.95 -42.81
CA SER A 28 3.82 -32.07 -42.00
C SER A 28 3.61 -31.85 -40.49
N ILE A 29 3.34 -32.95 -39.76
CA ILE A 29 2.94 -32.94 -38.35
C ILE A 29 3.98 -32.26 -37.43
N ASP A 30 5.27 -32.38 -37.76
CA ASP A 30 6.38 -31.85 -36.94
C ASP A 30 6.48 -30.32 -36.97
N GLU A 31 6.23 -29.67 -38.12
CA GLU A 31 6.24 -28.21 -38.25
C GLU A 31 5.07 -27.56 -37.50
N HIS A 32 3.89 -28.21 -37.52
CA HIS A 32 2.74 -27.77 -36.74
C HIS A 32 3.03 -27.87 -35.23
N PHE A 33 3.69 -28.94 -34.79
CA PHE A 33 4.03 -29.13 -33.38
C PHE A 33 5.03 -28.08 -32.88
N ALA A 34 6.04 -27.73 -33.67
CA ALA A 34 7.01 -26.68 -33.33
C ALA A 34 6.36 -25.29 -33.22
N ILE A 35 5.44 -24.95 -34.11
CA ILE A 35 4.73 -23.66 -34.09
C ILE A 35 3.73 -23.59 -32.92
N ILE A 36 3.04 -24.69 -32.61
CA ILE A 36 2.11 -24.76 -31.47
C ILE A 36 2.87 -24.65 -30.14
N SER A 37 3.91 -25.45 -29.97
CA SER A 37 4.73 -25.45 -28.75
C SER A 37 5.33 -24.06 -28.50
N SER A 38 5.91 -23.42 -29.51
CA SER A 38 6.43 -22.04 -29.39
C SER A 38 5.35 -21.01 -29.06
N SER A 39 4.15 -21.12 -29.64
CA SER A 39 3.02 -20.22 -29.35
C SER A 39 2.49 -20.37 -27.92
N VAL A 40 2.36 -21.61 -27.43
CA VAL A 40 1.93 -21.91 -26.06
C VAL A 40 2.97 -21.43 -25.05
N ILE A 41 4.26 -21.73 -25.27
CA ILE A 41 5.35 -21.28 -24.40
C ILE A 41 5.38 -19.74 -24.34
N THR A 42 5.20 -19.08 -25.49
CA THR A 42 5.14 -17.62 -25.55
C THR A 42 3.94 -17.07 -24.78
N ALA A 43 2.75 -17.63 -24.98
CA ALA A 43 1.54 -17.19 -24.27
C ALA A 43 1.67 -17.38 -22.75
N VAL A 44 2.21 -18.52 -22.30
CA VAL A 44 2.47 -18.78 -20.88
C VAL A 44 3.54 -17.82 -20.34
N GLY A 45 4.61 -17.58 -21.09
CA GLY A 45 5.67 -16.63 -20.73
C GLY A 45 5.14 -15.20 -20.54
N TRP A 46 4.32 -14.71 -21.47
CA TRP A 46 3.66 -13.40 -21.34
C TRP A 46 2.66 -13.35 -20.19
N SER A 47 1.94 -14.45 -19.94
CA SER A 47 1.00 -14.55 -18.81
C SER A 47 1.72 -14.41 -17.47
N ILE A 48 2.82 -15.15 -17.30
CA ILE A 48 3.67 -15.10 -16.10
C ILE A 48 4.30 -13.72 -15.97
N SER A 49 4.88 -13.18 -17.05
CA SER A 49 5.51 -11.86 -17.06
C SER A 49 4.52 -10.74 -16.70
N SER A 50 3.33 -10.75 -17.30
CA SER A 50 2.26 -9.80 -17.01
C SER A 50 1.78 -9.90 -15.55
N TYR A 51 1.66 -11.11 -15.03
CA TYR A 51 1.30 -11.35 -13.63
C TYR A 51 2.37 -10.82 -12.66
N LEU A 52 3.64 -11.15 -12.89
CA LEU A 52 4.76 -10.69 -12.07
C LEU A 52 4.91 -9.16 -12.13
N ASN A 53 4.75 -8.56 -13.32
CA ASN A 53 4.83 -7.11 -13.49
C ASN A 53 3.70 -6.40 -12.75
N THR A 54 2.46 -6.89 -12.86
CA THR A 54 1.32 -6.31 -12.15
C THR A 54 1.52 -6.37 -10.63
N ARG A 55 2.00 -7.49 -10.09
CA ARG A 55 2.30 -7.60 -8.64
C ARG A 55 3.45 -6.70 -8.21
N SER A 56 4.52 -6.64 -9.00
CA SER A 56 5.67 -5.79 -8.71
C SER A 56 5.28 -4.31 -8.70
N PHE A 57 4.45 -3.90 -9.67
CA PHE A 57 3.87 -2.56 -9.72
C PHE A 57 3.00 -2.26 -8.49
N GLN A 58 2.07 -3.15 -8.15
CA GLN A 58 1.23 -2.99 -6.96
C GLN A 58 2.06 -2.86 -5.67
N ARG A 59 3.06 -3.72 -5.49
CA ARG A 59 3.97 -3.66 -4.34
C ARG A 59 4.73 -2.34 -4.30
N SER A 60 5.25 -1.88 -5.44
CA SER A 60 5.95 -0.59 -5.53
C SER A 60 5.05 0.58 -5.17
N GLU A 61 3.80 0.59 -5.65
CA GLU A 61 2.87 1.68 -5.35
C GLU A 61 2.47 1.69 -3.87
N ILE A 62 2.30 0.51 -3.25
CA ILE A 62 2.02 0.43 -1.81
C ILE A 62 3.21 0.93 -0.98
N ILE A 63 4.45 0.55 -1.32
CA ILE A 63 5.65 1.04 -0.62
C ILE A 63 5.73 2.57 -0.71
N LYS A 64 5.58 3.15 -1.92
CA LYS A 64 5.59 4.61 -2.07
C LYS A 64 4.53 5.31 -1.23
N ASN A 65 3.33 4.75 -1.16
CA ASN A 65 2.24 5.33 -0.39
C ASN A 65 2.43 5.16 1.13
N LYS A 66 2.99 4.03 1.58
CA LYS A 66 3.45 3.84 2.96
C LYS A 66 4.48 4.90 3.34
N ASP A 67 5.50 5.10 2.51
CA ASP A 67 6.53 6.11 2.74
C ASP A 67 5.92 7.52 2.76
N HIS A 68 4.94 7.79 1.90
CA HIS A 68 4.22 9.06 1.89
C HIS A 68 3.44 9.32 3.19
N ILE A 69 2.69 8.34 3.70
CA ILE A 69 1.97 8.47 4.99
C ILE A 69 2.96 8.64 6.14
N THR A 70 4.06 7.88 6.15
CA THR A 70 5.13 8.00 7.14
C THR A 70 5.72 9.40 7.15
N ASN A 71 5.99 9.98 5.97
CA ASN A 71 6.47 11.35 5.83
C ASN A 71 5.47 12.41 6.33
N LEU A 72 4.16 12.18 6.15
CA LEU A 72 3.13 13.08 6.69
C LEU A 72 3.11 13.05 8.22
N ILE A 73 3.30 11.88 8.82
CA ILE A 73 3.41 11.72 10.27
C ILE A 73 4.69 12.39 10.79
N ASP A 74 5.83 12.20 10.11
CA ASP A 74 7.08 12.89 10.45
C ASP A 74 6.93 14.41 10.42
N ALA A 75 6.29 14.94 9.37
CA ALA A 75 6.02 16.36 9.25
C ALA A 75 5.12 16.87 10.39
N LEU A 76 4.08 16.10 10.75
CA LEU A 76 3.21 16.43 11.88
C LEU A 76 4.01 16.54 13.18
N PHE A 77 4.82 15.52 13.53
CA PHE A 77 5.59 15.54 14.78
C PHE A 77 6.66 16.64 14.80
N ARG A 78 7.31 16.91 13.66
CA ARG A 78 8.28 18.01 13.57
C ARG A 78 7.63 19.36 13.80
N GLU A 79 6.54 19.65 13.10
CA GLU A 79 5.79 20.91 13.23
C GLU A 79 5.15 21.05 14.62
N LEU A 80 4.71 19.95 15.22
CA LEU A 80 4.15 19.91 16.57
C LEU A 80 5.22 20.23 17.63
N LEU A 81 6.46 19.76 17.47
CA LEU A 81 7.59 20.16 18.31
C LEU A 81 7.98 21.64 18.10
N GLU A 82 7.98 22.13 16.87
CA GLU A 82 8.22 23.55 16.57
C GLU A 82 7.15 24.47 17.20
N LEU A 83 5.89 24.01 17.25
CA LEU A 83 4.80 24.70 17.95
C LEU A 83 4.98 24.64 19.47
N ALA A 84 5.44 23.51 20.01
CA ALA A 84 5.76 23.34 21.44
C ALA A 84 6.83 24.30 21.94
N GLU A 85 7.84 24.61 21.11
CA GLU A 85 8.95 25.50 21.47
C GLU A 85 8.54 26.99 21.53
N LYS A 86 7.46 27.36 20.84
CA LYS A 86 6.96 28.73 20.84
C LYS A 86 6.20 29.01 22.13
N ARG A 87 6.72 29.95 22.93
CA ARG A 87 6.10 30.42 24.19
C ARG A 87 4.67 30.97 24.06
N SER A 88 4.22 31.30 22.85
CA SER A 88 2.90 31.88 22.60
C SER A 88 1.83 30.87 22.18
N THR A 89 2.19 29.60 22.01
CA THR A 89 1.28 28.57 21.53
C THR A 89 0.31 28.16 22.63
N SER A 90 -1.00 28.28 22.38
CA SER A 90 -2.02 27.78 23.27
C SER A 90 -2.33 26.30 23.02
N ILE A 91 -2.95 25.62 23.99
CA ILE A 91 -3.45 24.24 23.82
C ILE A 91 -4.48 24.19 22.67
N GLU A 92 -5.28 25.24 22.50
CA GLU A 92 -6.27 25.35 21.41
C GLU A 92 -5.60 25.46 20.03
N ASP A 93 -4.44 26.11 19.93
CA ASP A 93 -3.65 26.15 18.69
C ASP A 93 -3.10 24.76 18.34
N ILE A 94 -2.67 24.00 19.36
CA ILE A 94 -2.17 22.63 19.21
C ILE A 94 -3.30 21.68 18.79
N ASP A 95 -4.47 21.77 19.43
CA ASP A 95 -5.64 20.95 19.08
C ASP A 95 -6.12 21.23 17.65
N ASN A 96 -6.25 22.50 17.27
CA ASN A 96 -6.61 22.89 15.90
C ASN A 96 -5.59 22.37 14.87
N PHE A 97 -4.30 22.43 15.20
CA PHE A 97 -3.23 21.90 14.36
C PHE A 97 -3.33 20.38 14.20
N ILE A 98 -3.43 19.64 15.30
CA ILE A 98 -3.55 18.17 15.29
C ILE A 98 -4.81 17.76 14.52
N THR A 99 -5.96 18.34 14.86
CA THR A 99 -7.23 18.05 14.19
C THR A 99 -7.13 18.24 12.67
N THR A 100 -6.53 19.34 12.22
CA THR A 100 -6.33 19.61 10.79
C THR A 100 -5.41 18.58 10.14
N ARG A 101 -4.22 18.33 10.73
CA ARG A 101 -3.22 17.44 10.14
C ARG A 101 -3.65 15.98 10.16
N VAL A 102 -4.26 15.51 11.25
CA VAL A 102 -4.76 14.13 11.36
C VAL A 102 -5.91 13.90 10.40
N THR A 103 -6.80 14.87 10.20
CA THR A 103 -7.87 14.76 9.20
C THR A 103 -7.32 14.62 7.77
N ILE A 104 -6.24 15.32 7.44
CA ILE A 104 -5.55 15.17 6.14
C ILE A 104 -4.96 13.76 6.00
N ILE A 105 -4.31 13.24 7.06
CA ILE A 105 -3.73 11.89 7.06
C ILE A 105 -4.83 10.83 6.91
N GLU A 106 -5.92 10.93 7.67
CA GLU A 106 -7.06 10.03 7.60
C GLU A 106 -7.72 10.06 6.21
N PHE A 107 -7.96 11.25 5.66
CA PHE A 107 -8.52 11.38 4.32
C PHE A 107 -7.63 10.71 3.27
N LYS A 108 -6.31 10.90 3.36
CA LYS A 108 -5.34 10.29 2.45
C LYS A 108 -5.29 8.78 2.60
N ALA A 109 -5.26 8.26 3.82
CA ALA A 109 -5.30 6.83 4.10
C ALA A 109 -6.57 6.19 3.53
N ASN A 110 -7.73 6.79 3.77
CA ASN A 110 -9.02 6.33 3.25
C ASN A 110 -9.08 6.35 1.71
N GLN A 111 -8.49 7.36 1.06
CA GLN A 111 -8.39 7.38 -0.41
C GLN A 111 -7.54 6.22 -0.93
N LEU A 112 -6.41 5.95 -0.29
CA LEU A 112 -5.50 4.89 -0.71
C LEU A 112 -6.15 3.51 -0.52
N GLU A 113 -6.82 3.29 0.61
CA GLU A 113 -7.59 2.06 0.86
C GLU A 113 -8.64 1.78 -0.23
N LYS A 114 -9.36 2.82 -0.67
CA LYS A 114 -10.32 2.70 -1.78
C LYS A 114 -9.65 2.33 -3.10
N ILE A 115 -8.49 2.93 -3.41
CA ILE A 115 -7.74 2.65 -4.64
C ILE A 115 -7.19 1.21 -4.65
N PHE A 116 -6.69 0.74 -3.50
CA PHE A 116 -6.13 -0.61 -3.36
C PHE A 116 -7.18 -1.68 -2.98
N LYS A 117 -8.47 -1.33 -3.01
CA LYS A 117 -9.63 -2.20 -2.77
C LYS A 117 -9.59 -2.92 -1.42
N GLU A 118 -9.53 -2.17 -0.33
CA GLU A 118 -9.69 -2.64 1.07
C GLU A 118 -8.69 -3.72 1.53
N ASN A 119 -7.74 -4.12 0.68
CA ASN A 119 -6.77 -5.16 1.04
C ASN A 119 -5.60 -4.62 1.87
N CYS A 120 -5.35 -3.31 1.84
CA CYS A 120 -4.20 -2.67 2.46
C CYS A 120 -4.66 -1.47 3.29
N GLN A 121 -4.85 -1.68 4.59
CA GLN A 121 -4.95 -0.61 5.56
C GLN A 121 -3.56 -0.04 5.79
N PHE A 122 -3.38 1.28 5.66
CA PHE A 122 -2.06 1.91 5.81
C PHE A 122 -1.76 2.33 7.26
N ILE A 123 -2.80 2.70 8.00
CA ILE A 123 -2.75 3.07 9.41
C ILE A 123 -4.03 2.57 10.09
N SER A 124 -3.93 2.04 11.30
CA SER A 124 -5.10 1.58 12.05
C SER A 124 -5.98 2.75 12.53
N ASN A 125 -7.28 2.51 12.64
CA ASN A 125 -8.21 3.49 13.21
C ASN A 125 -7.88 3.80 14.68
N GLU A 126 -7.32 2.82 15.38
CA GLU A 126 -6.79 2.98 16.74
C GLU A 126 -5.63 3.97 16.75
N SER A 127 -4.63 3.78 15.87
CA SER A 127 -3.51 4.70 15.69
C SER A 127 -3.93 6.12 15.30
N LEU A 128 -4.93 6.28 14.43
CA LEU A 128 -5.50 7.59 14.10
C LEU A 128 -6.18 8.25 15.29
N THR A 129 -6.86 7.47 16.13
CA THR A 129 -7.52 7.97 17.34
C THR A 129 -6.47 8.39 18.37
N GLU A 130 -5.42 7.58 18.57
CA GLU A 130 -4.30 7.91 19.44
C GLU A 130 -3.57 9.18 18.99
N LEU A 131 -3.40 9.38 17.68
CA LEU A 131 -2.78 10.57 17.11
C LEU A 131 -3.62 11.84 17.33
N ARG A 132 -4.95 11.71 17.53
CA ARG A 132 -5.83 12.84 17.88
C ARG A 132 -5.76 13.22 19.36
N SER A 133 -5.75 12.24 20.26
CA SER A 133 -5.88 12.51 21.70
C SER A 133 -4.55 12.59 22.44
N LYS A 134 -3.64 11.62 22.22
CA LYS A 134 -2.42 11.49 23.04
C LYS A 134 -1.49 12.70 22.98
N PRO A 135 -1.29 13.39 21.83
CA PRO A 135 -0.43 14.56 21.83
C PRO A 135 -0.95 15.66 22.75
N ILE A 136 -2.28 15.88 22.79
CA ILE A 136 -2.91 16.87 23.68
C ILE A 136 -2.66 16.49 25.15
N ASP A 137 -2.90 15.22 25.50
CA ASP A 137 -2.64 14.70 26.86
C ASP A 137 -1.16 14.88 27.27
N ILE A 138 -0.23 14.66 26.34
CA ILE A 138 1.21 14.86 26.57
C ILE A 138 1.52 16.33 26.83
N PHE A 139 0.90 17.24 26.07
CA PHE A 139 1.08 18.68 26.24
C PHE A 139 0.53 19.22 27.55
N GLU A 140 -0.63 18.72 28.00
CA GLU A 140 -1.22 19.13 29.28
C GLU A 140 -0.38 18.63 30.47
N ASN A 141 0.12 17.40 30.40
CA ASN A 141 0.84 16.77 31.51
C ASN A 141 2.34 17.15 31.58
N SER A 142 2.97 17.46 30.45
CA SER A 142 4.44 17.65 30.36
C SER A 142 4.86 19.08 30.02
N HIS A 143 3.95 20.05 30.15
CA HIS A 143 4.14 21.46 29.72
C HIS A 143 5.39 22.15 30.30
N SER A 144 5.88 21.68 31.45
CA SER A 144 7.03 22.25 32.16
C SER A 144 8.39 21.63 31.79
N ASN A 145 8.41 20.47 31.11
CA ASN A 145 9.64 19.73 30.82
C ASN A 145 9.70 19.29 29.35
N TYR A 146 10.28 20.14 28.50
CA TYR A 146 10.46 19.88 27.07
C TYR A 146 11.13 18.53 26.76
N LYS A 147 12.09 18.09 27.60
CA LYS A 147 12.78 16.81 27.41
C LYS A 147 11.83 15.62 27.54
N GLU A 148 10.93 15.68 28.50
CA GLU A 148 9.93 14.64 28.77
C GLU A 148 8.83 14.64 27.71
N LEU A 149 8.38 15.83 27.29
CA LEU A 149 7.47 16.01 26.16
C LEU A 149 8.02 15.40 24.87
N ASN A 150 9.27 15.73 24.52
CA ASN A 150 9.91 15.18 23.32
C ASN A 150 10.08 13.66 23.42
N GLN A 151 10.36 13.11 24.61
CA GLN A 151 10.48 11.67 24.80
C GLN A 151 9.14 10.95 24.60
N GLN A 152 8.05 11.48 25.17
CA GLN A 152 6.70 10.91 25.02
C GLN A 152 6.19 11.01 23.57
N LEU A 153 6.43 12.13 22.89
CA LEU A 153 6.07 12.30 21.48
C LEU A 153 6.86 11.35 20.56
N ASN A 154 8.16 11.14 20.83
CA ASN A 154 8.94 10.15 20.06
C ASN A 154 8.48 8.71 20.32
N GLN A 155 8.04 8.37 21.53
CA GLN A 155 7.44 7.07 21.81
C GLN A 155 6.16 6.85 21.01
N LEU A 156 5.28 7.86 20.96
CA LEU A 156 4.06 7.82 20.16
C LEU A 156 4.39 7.71 18.65
N LYS A 157 5.38 8.46 18.18
CA LYS A 157 5.83 8.37 16.79
C LYS A 157 6.30 6.95 16.42
N ASN A 158 7.09 6.34 17.30
CA ASN A 158 7.60 4.98 17.09
C ASN A 158 6.48 3.94 17.11
N SER A 159 5.46 4.06 17.97
CA SER A 159 4.33 3.13 17.98
C SER A 159 3.52 3.22 16.68
N LEU A 160 3.33 4.44 16.15
CA LEU A 160 2.65 4.65 14.86
C LEU A 160 3.43 4.05 13.68
N TYR A 161 4.75 4.17 13.68
CA TYR A 161 5.56 3.50 12.65
C TYR A 161 5.45 1.99 12.72
N GLN A 162 5.41 1.44 13.93
CA GLN A 162 5.29 0.01 14.11
C GLN A 162 3.93 -0.49 13.62
N ASP A 163 2.84 0.25 13.88
CA ASP A 163 1.52 -0.03 13.31
C ASP A 163 1.53 -0.03 11.77
N ILE A 164 2.13 0.99 11.15
CA ILE A 164 2.26 1.07 9.69
C ILE A 164 3.06 -0.11 9.13
N GLU A 165 4.15 -0.50 9.80
CA GLU A 165 4.98 -1.63 9.40
C GLU A 165 4.24 -2.96 9.56
N ASP A 166 3.51 -3.15 10.66
CA ASP A 166 2.73 -4.35 10.93
C ASP A 166 1.59 -4.51 9.93
N ASN A 167 0.91 -3.41 9.59
CA ASN A 167 -0.10 -3.38 8.54
C ASN A 167 0.48 -3.75 7.16
N TYR A 168 1.66 -3.20 6.82
CA TYR A 168 2.37 -3.55 5.59
C TYR A 168 2.80 -5.04 5.58
N ASN A 169 3.30 -5.56 6.69
CA ASN A 169 3.70 -6.95 6.83
C ASN A 169 2.50 -7.91 6.75
N SER A 170 1.36 -7.53 7.33
CA SER A 170 0.10 -8.26 7.21
C SER A 170 -0.35 -8.34 5.75
N TRP A 171 -0.34 -7.21 5.05
CA TRP A 171 -0.61 -7.16 3.61
C TRP A 171 0.35 -8.05 2.81
N LEU A 172 1.66 -7.97 3.09
CA LEU A 172 2.66 -8.81 2.45
C LEU A 172 2.40 -10.30 2.69
N LYS A 173 2.02 -10.72 3.89
CA LYS A 173 1.70 -12.13 4.19
C LYS A 173 0.51 -12.60 3.36
N ILE A 174 -0.57 -11.81 3.31
CA ILE A 174 -1.78 -12.15 2.54
C ILE A 174 -1.47 -12.22 1.04
N ASN A 175 -0.59 -11.35 0.54
CA ASN A 175 -0.30 -11.25 -0.89
C ASN A 175 0.92 -12.09 -1.35
N ASN A 176 1.79 -12.55 -0.45
CA ASN A 176 2.92 -13.44 -0.77
C ASN A 176 2.59 -14.93 -0.61
N PHE A 177 1.49 -15.31 0.06
CA PHE A 177 1.01 -16.68 -0.03
C PHE A 177 0.47 -16.94 -1.44
N ILE A 178 1.02 -18.00 -2.04
CA ILE A 178 0.71 -18.56 -3.37
C ILE A 178 -0.73 -19.07 -3.42
#